data_AF-A0A2D7AHU9-F1
#
_entry.id   AF-A0A2D7AHU9-F1
#
_cell.length_a   1.000
_cell.length_b   1.000
_cell.length_c   1.000
_cell.angle_alpha   90.00
_cell.angle_beta   90.00
_cell.angle_gamma   90.00
#
_symmetry.space_group_name_H-M   'P 1'
#
loop_
_entity.id
_entity.type
_entity.pdbx_description
1 polymer ?
#
loop_
_entity_poly.entity_id
_entity_poly.type
_entity_poly.pdbx_seq_one_letter_code
_entity_poly.pdbx_strand_id
1 'polypeptide(L)'
;IEGILGVQKETVLAAKAAIVTVEEIVDDLQAHPNACVLPGWTIDAICAVPGGAHPSYVHGVYPRDNSAYVEWDEIASDRERFMAWMQANVLDVDDSVFADRIRGLV
;
A
#
# COMPACT_ATOMS: atom_id res chain seq x y z
N ILE A 1 0.68 -11.21 7.49
CA ILE A 1 -0.38 -10.63 6.64
C ILE A 1 -1.70 -11.10 7.23
N GLU A 2 -2.57 -10.18 7.61
CA GLU A 2 -3.92 -10.49 8.08
C GLU A 2 -4.96 -10.01 7.06
N GLY A 3 -6.12 -10.67 7.03
CA GLY A 3 -7.18 -10.38 6.06
C GLY A 3 -7.05 -11.15 4.74
N ILE A 4 -7.54 -10.55 3.65
CA ILE A 4 -7.62 -11.21 2.34
C ILE A 4 -6.23 -11.26 1.69
N LEU A 5 -5.69 -12.46 1.51
CA LEU A 5 -4.34 -12.66 0.96
C LEU A 5 -4.23 -12.41 -0.54
N GLY A 6 -5.33 -12.54 -1.29
CA GLY A 6 -5.31 -12.43 -2.75
C GLY A 6 -4.31 -13.41 -3.37
N VAL A 7 -3.45 -12.89 -4.25
CA VAL A 7 -2.39 -13.65 -4.95
C VAL A 7 -0.98 -13.26 -4.46
N GLN A 8 -0.87 -12.66 -3.28
CA GLN A 8 0.40 -12.08 -2.82
C GLN A 8 1.52 -13.12 -2.66
N LYS A 9 1.20 -14.29 -2.10
CA LYS A 9 2.17 -15.37 -1.92
C LYS A 9 2.71 -15.88 -3.25
N GLU A 10 1.82 -16.17 -4.19
CA GLU A 10 2.15 -16.65 -5.53
C GLU A 10 2.95 -15.60 -6.30
N THR A 11 2.58 -14.33 -6.19
CA THR A 11 3.27 -13.21 -6.83
C THR A 11 4.72 -13.10 -6.34
N VAL A 12 4.94 -13.15 -5.03
CA VAL A 12 6.27 -13.05 -4.43
C VAL A 12 7.12 -14.27 -4.80
N LEU A 13 6.58 -15.48 -4.72
CA LEU A 13 7.32 -16.71 -5.06
C LEU A 13 7.67 -16.82 -6.55
N ALA A 14 6.91 -16.17 -7.43
CA ALA A 14 7.19 -16.13 -8.87
C ALA A 14 8.12 -14.96 -9.28
N ALA A 15 8.31 -13.97 -8.41
CA ALA A 15 9.08 -12.77 -8.73
C ALA A 15 10.58 -13.04 -8.75
N LYS A 16 11.31 -12.32 -9.63
CA LYS A 16 12.77 -12.27 -9.59
C LYS A 16 13.29 -11.42 -8.42
N ALA A 17 12.51 -10.42 -8.02
CA ALA A 17 12.78 -9.58 -6.87
C ALA A 17 11.45 -9.14 -6.23
N ALA A 18 11.39 -9.12 -4.90
CA ALA A 18 10.22 -8.77 -4.11
C ALA A 18 10.53 -7.65 -3.12
N ILE A 19 9.79 -6.54 -3.26
CA ILE A 19 9.79 -5.41 -2.34
C ILE A 19 8.44 -5.40 -1.64
N VAL A 20 8.44 -5.35 -0.31
CA VAL A 20 7.21 -5.27 0.49
C VAL A 20 7.16 -3.94 1.23
N THR A 21 6.01 -3.26 1.15
CA THR A 21 5.68 -2.15 2.03
C THR A 21 4.91 -2.68 3.23
N VAL A 22 5.25 -2.20 4.43
CA VAL A 22 4.65 -2.63 5.69
C VAL A 22 4.25 -1.42 6.54
N GLU A 23 3.18 -1.58 7.31
CA GLU A 23 2.74 -0.55 8.27
C GLU A 23 3.75 -0.41 9.42
N GLU A 24 4.37 -1.52 9.84
CA GLU A 24 5.29 -1.56 10.97
C GLU A 24 6.37 -2.63 10.76
N ILE A 25 7.57 -2.38 11.29
CA ILE A 25 8.65 -3.36 11.43
C ILE A 25 8.81 -3.65 12.93
N VAL A 26 8.67 -4.91 13.31
CA VAL A 26 8.78 -5.38 14.69
C VAL A 26 9.78 -6.51 14.80
N ASP A 27 10.36 -6.70 15.99
CA ASP A 27 11.28 -7.82 16.26
C ASP A 27 10.56 -9.18 16.23
N ASP A 28 9.29 -9.22 16.65
CA ASP A 28 8.45 -10.42 16.65
C ASP A 28 7.00 -10.05 16.31
N LEU A 29 6.43 -10.74 15.31
CA LEU A 29 5.06 -10.52 14.84
C LEU A 29 3.99 -11.01 15.85
N GLN A 30 4.37 -11.78 16.88
CA GLN A 30 3.46 -12.44 17.83
C GLN A 30 2.35 -13.24 17.12
N ALA A 31 2.68 -13.78 15.94
CA ALA A 31 1.71 -14.39 15.06
C ALA A 31 1.64 -15.91 15.28
N HIS A 32 0.46 -16.50 15.09
CA HIS A 32 0.29 -17.95 15.14
C HIS A 32 1.25 -18.63 14.12
N PRO A 33 1.81 -19.83 14.38
CA PRO A 33 2.80 -20.46 13.50
C PRO A 33 2.44 -20.55 12.00
N ASN A 34 1.15 -20.64 11.69
CA ASN A 34 0.63 -20.71 10.32
C ASN A 34 0.30 -19.34 9.70
N ALA A 35 0.56 -18.23 10.40
CA ALA A 35 0.29 -16.87 9.93
C ALA A 35 1.44 -16.28 9.09
N CYS A 36 2.60 -16.94 9.07
CA CYS A 36 3.70 -16.57 8.17
C CYS A 36 3.33 -16.95 6.73
N VAL A 37 3.05 -15.94 5.91
CA VAL A 37 2.66 -16.10 4.50
C VAL A 37 3.86 -15.99 3.56
N LEU A 38 4.78 -15.07 3.86
CA LEU A 38 5.99 -14.80 3.08
C LEU A 38 7.22 -15.07 3.96
N PRO A 39 7.97 -16.15 3.69
CA PRO A 39 9.24 -16.40 4.36
C PRO A 39 10.26 -15.30 4.05
N GLY A 40 11.11 -14.92 5.01
CA GLY A 40 12.06 -13.82 4.81
C GLY A 40 13.02 -13.99 3.63
N TRP A 41 13.36 -15.22 3.25
CA TRP A 41 14.22 -15.50 2.08
C TRP A 41 13.56 -15.20 0.73
N THR A 42 12.25 -14.98 0.69
CA THR A 42 11.54 -14.59 -0.54
C THR A 42 11.49 -13.07 -0.74
N ILE A 43 12.09 -12.28 0.15
CA ILE A 43 11.95 -10.82 0.18
C ILE A 43 13.33 -10.18 0.02
N ASP A 44 13.46 -9.27 -0.94
CA ASP A 44 14.70 -8.54 -1.21
C ASP A 44 14.77 -7.20 -0.45
N ALA A 45 13.62 -6.55 -0.24
CA ALA A 45 13.55 -5.32 0.53
C ALA A 45 12.24 -5.17 1.30
N ILE A 46 12.35 -4.59 2.50
CA ILE A 46 11.22 -4.23 3.37
C ILE A 46 11.26 -2.72 3.55
N CYS A 47 10.14 -2.05 3.27
CA CYS A 47 9.98 -0.61 3.43
C CYS A 47 8.86 -0.31 4.43
N ALA A 48 9.18 0.34 5.54
CA ALA A 48 8.16 0.87 6.44
C ALA A 48 7.47 2.07 5.77
N VAL A 49 6.20 1.90 5.40
CA VAL A 49 5.39 2.93 4.74
C VAL A 49 4.00 2.92 5.39
N PRO A 50 3.85 3.54 6.57
CA PRO A 50 2.55 3.65 7.24
C PRO A 50 1.52 4.32 6.33
N GLY A 51 0.33 3.73 6.23
CA GLY A 51 -0.73 4.18 5.33
C GLY A 51 -0.45 3.86 3.86
N GLY A 52 0.53 3.02 3.55
CA GLY A 52 1.00 2.74 2.19
C GLY A 52 -0.04 2.09 1.28
N ALA A 53 -1.12 1.52 1.85
CA ALA A 53 -2.23 0.98 1.06
C ALA A 53 -3.34 2.01 0.75
N HIS A 54 -3.31 3.22 1.33
CA HIS A 54 -4.29 4.27 1.00
C HIS A 54 -4.33 4.54 -0.51
N PRO A 55 -5.53 4.67 -1.13
CA PRO A 55 -6.87 4.81 -0.53
C PRO A 55 -7.56 3.50 -0.15
N SER A 56 -6.93 2.35 -0.37
CA SER A 56 -7.44 1.04 0.07
C SER A 56 -7.39 0.90 1.60
N TYR A 57 -7.94 -0.19 2.12
CA TYR A 57 -7.90 -0.55 3.53
C TYR A 57 -6.69 -1.43 3.87
N VAL A 58 -6.31 -1.44 5.15
CA VAL A 58 -5.48 -2.49 5.75
C VAL A 58 -6.29 -3.12 6.88
N HIS A 59 -6.49 -4.44 6.80
CA HIS A 59 -7.32 -5.16 7.75
C HIS A 59 -6.83 -4.96 9.19
N GLY A 60 -7.72 -4.52 10.08
CA GLY A 60 -7.39 -4.27 11.49
C GLY A 60 -6.64 -2.96 11.77
N VAL A 61 -6.21 -2.22 10.74
CA VAL A 61 -5.44 -0.96 10.91
C VAL A 61 -6.27 0.26 10.52
N TYR A 62 -6.70 0.37 9.27
CA TYR A 62 -7.52 1.50 8.81
C TYR A 62 -8.52 1.11 7.71
N PRO A 63 -9.70 1.77 7.64
CA PRO A 63 -10.72 1.50 6.62
C PRO A 63 -10.36 2.08 5.25
N ARG A 64 -11.13 1.69 4.23
CA ARG A 64 -10.99 2.22 2.87
C ARG A 64 -11.51 3.65 2.79
N ASP A 65 -10.78 4.52 2.12
CA ASP A 65 -11.23 5.87 1.77
C ASP A 65 -12.09 5.84 0.51
N ASN A 66 -13.39 5.59 0.67
CA ASN A 66 -14.33 5.55 -0.45
C ASN A 66 -14.43 6.89 -1.20
N SER A 67 -14.17 8.01 -0.53
CA SER A 67 -14.29 9.34 -1.15
C SER A 67 -13.22 9.53 -2.22
N ALA A 68 -11.99 9.11 -1.93
CA ALA A 68 -10.89 9.10 -2.90
C ALA A 68 -11.19 8.24 -4.13
N TYR A 69 -11.86 7.09 -3.97
CA TYR A 69 -12.26 6.26 -5.13
C TYR A 69 -13.31 6.93 -6.01
N VAL A 70 -14.28 7.64 -5.42
CA VAL A 70 -15.31 8.36 -6.19
C VAL A 70 -14.68 9.53 -6.95
N GLU A 71 -13.83 10.31 -6.30
CA GLU A 71 -13.11 11.41 -6.95
C GLU A 71 -12.21 10.90 -8.08
N TRP A 72 -11.52 9.78 -7.86
CA TRP A 72 -10.64 9.16 -8.86
C TRP A 72 -11.37 8.77 -10.15
N ASP A 73 -12.63 8.32 -10.07
CA ASP A 73 -13.42 7.96 -11.26
C ASP A 73 -13.59 9.16 -12.21
N GLU A 74 -13.87 10.34 -11.66
CA GLU A 74 -13.98 11.58 -12.44
C GLU A 74 -12.63 12.08 -12.98
N ILE A 75 -11.54 11.89 -12.21
CA ILE A 75 -10.19 12.30 -12.62
C ILE A 75 -9.67 11.39 -13.74
N ALA A 76 -9.80 10.07 -13.58
CA ALA A 76 -9.19 9.09 -14.46
C ALA A 76 -9.95 8.90 -15.78
N SER A 77 -11.23 9.29 -15.83
CA SER A 77 -12.05 9.21 -17.04
C SER A 77 -11.76 10.31 -18.07
N ASP A 78 -11.03 11.37 -17.69
CA ASP A 78 -10.59 12.45 -18.58
C ASP A 78 -9.07 12.54 -18.67
N ARG A 79 -8.52 12.55 -19.89
CA ARG A 79 -7.07 12.51 -20.11
C ARG A 79 -6.36 13.76 -19.61
N GLU A 80 -6.93 14.95 -19.80
CA GLU A 80 -6.30 16.21 -19.41
C GLU A 80 -6.31 16.35 -17.88
N ARG A 81 -7.44 16.03 -17.24
CA ARG A 81 -7.56 15.99 -15.78
C ARG A 81 -6.63 14.97 -15.15
N PHE A 82 -6.55 13.76 -15.70
CA PHE A 82 -5.62 12.73 -15.24
C PHE A 82 -4.17 13.22 -15.29
N MET A 83 -3.74 13.80 -16.42
CA MET A 83 -2.36 14.28 -16.56
C MET A 83 -2.06 15.43 -15.59
N ALA A 84 -2.99 16.37 -15.42
CA ALA A 84 -2.84 17.47 -14.46
C ALA A 84 -2.76 16.95 -13.01
N TRP A 85 -3.59 15.96 -12.67
CA TRP A 85 -3.57 15.32 -11.36
C TRP A 85 -2.23 14.62 -11.13
N MET A 86 -1.76 13.80 -12.08
CA MET A 86 -0.46 13.09 -11.98
C MET A 86 0.70 14.07 -11.81
N GLN A 87 0.69 15.19 -12.54
CA GLN A 87 1.72 16.21 -12.42
C GLN A 87 1.75 16.76 -10.98
N ALA A 88 0.61 17.22 -10.47
CA ALA A 88 0.51 17.87 -9.16
C ALA A 88 0.65 16.92 -7.96
N ASN A 89 0.35 15.63 -8.13
CA ASN A 89 0.22 14.68 -7.02
C ASN A 89 1.27 13.56 -7.04
N VAL A 90 2.05 13.40 -8.11
CA VAL A 90 3.02 12.32 -8.25
C VAL A 90 4.34 12.79 -8.83
N LEU A 91 4.32 13.59 -9.90
CA LEU A 91 5.55 13.93 -10.66
C LEU A 91 6.28 15.16 -10.10
N ASP A 92 5.57 16.19 -9.65
CA ASP A 92 6.13 17.44 -9.12
C ASP A 92 6.18 17.50 -7.59
N VAL A 93 6.05 16.35 -6.93
CA VAL A 93 6.08 16.23 -5.48
C VAL A 93 7.12 15.21 -5.04
N ASP A 94 7.59 15.35 -3.80
CA ASP A 94 8.39 14.33 -3.13
C ASP A 94 7.51 13.44 -2.24
N ASP A 95 8.16 12.61 -1.42
CA ASP A 95 7.49 11.68 -0.52
C ASP A 95 6.66 12.35 0.58
N SER A 96 6.81 13.66 0.83
CA SER A 96 6.02 14.37 1.82
C SER A 96 4.52 14.36 1.52
N VAL A 97 4.13 14.21 0.25
CA VAL A 97 2.71 14.15 -0.16
C VAL A 97 1.96 12.99 0.51
N PHE A 98 2.65 11.91 0.87
CA PHE A 98 2.03 10.77 1.54
C PHE A 98 1.58 11.10 2.95
N ALA A 99 2.35 11.90 3.71
CA ALA A 99 1.97 12.33 5.06
C ALA A 99 0.64 13.09 5.06
N ASP A 100 0.37 13.87 4.01
CA ASP A 100 -0.89 14.61 3.86
C ASP A 100 -2.06 13.68 3.51
N ARG A 101 -1.83 12.69 2.63
CA ARG A 101 -2.86 11.72 2.23
C ARG A 101 -3.34 10.84 3.36
N ILE A 102 -2.42 10.46 4.25
CA ILE A 102 -2.72 9.55 5.36
C ILE A 102 -3.15 10.28 6.64
N ARG A 103 -3.17 11.62 6.63
CA ARG A 103 -3.42 12.45 7.82
C ARG A 103 -4.75 12.14 8.53
N GLY A 104 -5.74 11.59 7.83
CA GLY A 104 -7.02 11.18 8.38
C GLY A 104 -7.19 9.67 8.63
N LEU A 105 -6.15 8.87 8.41
CA LEU A 105 -6.18 7.41 8.58
C LEU A 105 -5.68 6.95 9.94
N VAL A 106 -4.96 7.81 10.66
CA VAL A 106 -4.30 7.53 11.96
C VAL A 106 -4.96 8.34 13.07
#